data_AF-A0A0L6WT88-F1
#
_entry.id   AF-A0A0L6WT88-F1
#
_cell.length_a   1.000
_cell.length_b   1.000
_cell.length_c   1.000
_cell.angle_alpha   90.00
_cell.angle_beta   90.00
_cell.angle_gamma   90.00
#
_symmetry.space_group_name_H-M   'P 1'
#
loop_
_entity.id
_entity.type
_entity.pdbx_description
1 polymer ?
#
loop_
_entity_poly.entity_id
_entity_poly.type
_entity_poly.pdbx_seq_one_letter_code
_entity_poly.pdbx_strand_id
1 'polypeptide(L)' 'ASSGIAALLLEGGRTAHSRFKIPIPALDTSIANIKRGTQLSQLLLQTKVIIWDEVPM' A
#
# COMPACT_ATOMS: atom_id res chain seq x y z
N ALA A 1 -0.73 -3.54 5.72
CA ALA A 1 0.23 -4.37 6.44
C ALA A 1 1.38 -4.80 5.51
N SER A 2 2.48 -5.27 6.05
CA SER A 2 3.61 -5.79 5.26
C SER A 2 3.38 -7.24 4.82
N SER A 3 2.76 -8.07 5.69
CA SER A 3 2.36 -9.44 5.36
C SER A 3 0.87 -9.59 4.98
N GLY A 4 0.55 -10.66 4.25
CA GLY A 4 -0.82 -11.00 3.89
C GLY A 4 -1.68 -11.38 5.11
N ILE A 5 -1.09 -12.05 6.09
CA ILE A 5 -1.78 -12.48 7.31
C ILE A 5 -2.15 -11.26 8.16
N ALA A 6 -1.22 -10.33 8.39
CA ALA A 6 -1.52 -9.11 9.15
C ALA A 6 -2.57 -8.24 8.44
N ALA A 7 -2.63 -8.25 7.11
CA ALA A 7 -3.67 -7.54 6.38
C ALA A 7 -5.09 -8.09 6.67
N LEU A 8 -5.24 -9.38 7.01
CA LEU A 8 -6.53 -9.98 7.35
C LEU A 8 -7.05 -9.56 8.73
N LEU A 9 -6.17 -9.08 9.61
CA LEU A 9 -6.55 -8.63 10.96
C LEU A 9 -7.26 -7.28 10.97
N LEU A 10 -7.16 -6.52 9.87
CA LEU A 10 -7.86 -5.25 9.67
C LEU A 10 -8.98 -5.45 8.66
N GLU A 11 -10.17 -4.97 8.97
CA GLU A 11 -11.30 -5.04 8.04
C GLU A 11 -10.97 -4.28 6.74
N GLY A 12 -11.10 -4.97 5.60
CA GLY A 12 -10.71 -4.43 4.29
C GLY A 12 -9.20 -4.22 4.10
N GLY A 13 -8.38 -4.74 5.02
CA GLY A 13 -6.93 -4.60 4.99
C GLY A 13 -6.30 -5.19 3.74
N ARG A 14 -5.20 -4.57 3.31
CA ARG A 14 -4.41 -4.99 2.15
C ARG A 14 -2.92 -4.86 2.47
N THR A 15 -2.10 -5.65 1.79
CA THR A 15 -0.66 -5.49 1.87
C THR A 15 -0.22 -4.19 1.19
N ALA A 16 0.87 -3.58 1.65
CA ALA A 16 1.42 -2.37 1.02
C ALA A 16 1.73 -2.60 -0.47
N HIS A 17 2.31 -3.75 -0.79
CA HIS A 17 2.57 -4.19 -2.16
C HIS A 17 1.32 -4.20 -3.04
N SER A 18 0.24 -4.85 -2.59
CA SER A 18 -1.00 -4.93 -3.38
C SER A 18 -1.74 -3.59 -3.46
N ARG A 19 -1.71 -2.81 -2.38
CA ARG A 19 -2.43 -1.53 -2.27
C ARG A 19 -1.78 -0.42 -3.08
N PHE A 20 -0.47 -0.24 -2.96
CA PHE A 20 0.26 0.86 -3.59
C PHE A 20 1.02 0.44 -4.86
N LYS A 21 0.96 -0.86 -5.24
CA LYS A 21 1.70 -1.40 -6.40
C LYS A 21 3.22 -1.23 -6.23
N ILE A 22 3.70 -1.46 -5.02
CA ILE A 22 5.14 -1.48 -4.72
C ILE A 22 5.75 -2.71 -5.41
N PRO A 23 6.87 -2.57 -6.15
CA PRO A 23 7.58 -3.70 -6.74
C PRO A 23 8.00 -4.75 -5.70
N ILE A 24 8.11 -6.01 -6.14
CA ILE A 24 8.68 -7.11 -5.35
C ILE A 24 9.90 -7.64 -6.13
N PRO A 25 11.13 -7.59 -5.58
CA PRO A 25 11.48 -7.07 -4.26
C PRO A 25 11.36 -5.53 -4.17
N ALA A 26 11.05 -5.02 -2.98
CA ALA A 26 11.14 -3.61 -2.67
C ALA A 26 12.57 -3.28 -2.23
N LEU A 27 13.19 -2.34 -2.93
CA LEU A 27 14.51 -1.77 -2.64
C LEU A 27 14.35 -0.32 -2.17
N ASP A 28 15.38 0.26 -1.55
CA ASP A 28 15.38 1.65 -1.08
C ASP A 28 15.09 2.68 -2.19
N THR A 29 15.40 2.31 -3.44
CA THR A 29 15.15 3.13 -4.64
C THR A 29 13.83 2.80 -5.33
N SER A 30 13.03 1.88 -4.78
CA SER A 30 11.77 1.45 -5.39
C SER A 30 10.71 2.53 -5.26
N ILE A 31 10.03 2.78 -6.37
CA ILE A 31 8.96 3.77 -6.45
C ILE A 31 7.67 3.06 -6.86
N ALA A 32 6.62 3.31 -6.10
CA ALA A 32 5.26 2.89 -6.44
C ALA A 32 4.78 3.64 -7.70
N ASN A 33 4.58 2.93 -8.81
CA ASN A 33 4.20 3.54 -10.08
C ASN A 33 2.69 3.81 -10.17
N ILE A 34 2.20 4.80 -9.43
CA ILE A 34 0.79 5.19 -9.41
C ILE A 34 0.54 6.29 -10.45
N LYS A 35 -0.11 5.92 -11.55
CA LYS A 35 -0.44 6.85 -12.64
C LYS A 35 -1.56 7.81 -12.24
N ARG A 36 -1.44 9.07 -12.66
CA ARG A 36 -2.52 10.08 -12.54
C ARG A 36 -3.77 9.63 -13.29
N GLY A 37 -4.94 10.04 -12.79
CA GLY A 37 -6.23 9.72 -13.40
C GLY A 37 -6.72 8.28 -13.15
N THR A 38 -5.96 7.47 -12.42
CA THR A 38 -6.40 6.14 -12.00
C THR A 38 -7.27 6.22 -10.73
N GLN A 39 -8.12 5.22 -10.52
CA GLN A 39 -8.92 5.11 -9.30
C GLN A 39 -8.04 5.11 -8.03
N LEU A 40 -6.88 4.46 -8.07
CA LEU A 40 -5.93 4.48 -6.94
C LEU A 40 -5.40 5.89 -6.68
N SER A 41 -5.06 6.66 -7.71
CA SER A 41 -4.60 8.05 -7.55
C SER A 41 -5.69 8.96 -6.97
N GLN A 42 -6.94 8.81 -7.41
CA GLN A 42 -8.07 9.57 -6.87
C GLN A 42 -8.33 9.22 -5.41
N LEU A 43 -8.27 7.92 -5.08
CA LEU A 43 -8.46 7.45 -3.73
C LEU A 43 -7.37 7.97 -2.79
N LEU A 44 -6.11 7.98 -3.23
CA LEU A 44 -5.02 8.59 -2.46
C LEU A 44 -5.22 10.09 -2.23
N LEU A 45 -5.68 10.83 -3.25
CA LEU A 45 -5.97 12.26 -3.11
C LEU A 45 -7.09 12.55 -2.09
N GLN A 46 -8.04 11.63 -1.93
CA GLN A 46 -9.12 11.73 -0.94
C GLN A 46 -8.73 11.16 0.43
N THR A 47 -7.64 10.40 0.52
CA THR A 47 -7.20 9.74 1.74
C THR A 47 -6.57 10.76 2.68
N LYS A 48 -7.10 10.86 3.91
CA LYS A 48 -6.55 11.73 4.96
C LYS A 48 -5.56 11.02 5.89
N VAL A 49 -5.71 9.71 6.02
CA VAL A 49 -4.93 8.87 6.94
C VAL A 49 -4.65 7.54 6.27
N ILE A 50 -3.41 7.07 6.36
CA ILE A 50 -3.00 5.71 6.01
C ILE A 50 -2.60 5.02 7.32
N ILE A 51 -3.29 3.93 7.65
CA ILE A 51 -2.91 3.04 8.75
C ILE A 51 -2.04 1.94 8.17
N TRP A 52 -0.80 1.83 8.66
CA TRP A 52 0.17 0.87 8.17
C TRP A 52 0.67 0.02 9.33
N ASP A 53 0.27 -1.25 9.33
CA ASP A 53 0.74 -2.25 10.29
C ASP A 53 2.01 -2.97 9.78
N GLU A 54 2.89 -3.37 10.70
CA GLU A 54 4.18 -4.01 10.41
C GLU A 54 5.18 -3.15 9.59
N VAL A 55 5.28 -1.84 9.86
CA VAL A 55 6.23 -0.94 9.17
C VAL A 55 7.72 -1.38 9.20
N PRO A 56 8.26 -1.99 10.28
CA PRO A 56 9.69 -2.36 10.30
C PRO A 56 10.03 -3.67 9.57
N MET A 57 9.05 -4.36 8.97
CA MET A 57 9.26 -5.62 8.23
C MET A 57 9.66 -5.42 6.78
#